data_AF-A0A838PXF9-F1
#
_entry.id   AF-A0A838PXF9-F1
#
_cell.length_a   1.000
_cell.length_b   1.000
_cell.length_c   1.000
_cell.angle_alpha   90.00
_cell.angle_beta   90.00
_cell.angle_gamma   90.00
#
_symmetry.space_group_name_H-M   'P 1'
#
loop_
_entity.id
_entity.type
_entity.pdbx_description
1 polymer ?
#
loop_
_entity_poly.entity_id
_entity_poly.type
_entity_poly.pdbx_seq_one_letter_code
_entity_poly.pdbx_strand_id
1 'polypeptide(L)' 'MADRPVRGLHEQSNPRHRLRVEHDDHTLLIHLSGEDGDGWTTIAVDRRTREWAAAQDARQVDTARGADEALYEP' A
#
# COMPACT_ATOMS: atom_id res chain seq x y z
N MET A 1 7.58 -19.23 -6.92
CA MET A 1 7.37 -17.92 -6.27
C MET A 1 7.31 -18.18 -4.78
N ALA A 2 8.23 -17.62 -4.00
CA ALA A 2 8.13 -17.70 -2.54
C ALA A 2 6.92 -16.86 -2.09
N ASP A 3 6.14 -17.39 -1.15
CA ASP A 3 4.97 -16.74 -0.59
C ASP A 3 5.41 -15.47 0.17
N ARG A 4 4.85 -14.31 -0.21
CA ARG A 4 5.27 -13.00 0.29
C ARG A 4 4.41 -12.71 1.54
N PRO A 5 4.97 -12.67 2.76
CA PRO A 5 4.16 -12.62 3.97
C PRO A 5 3.36 -11.31 4.04
N VAL A 6 2.05 -11.42 3.89
CA VAL A 6 1.12 -10.29 4.04
C VAL A 6 0.78 -10.11 5.51
N ARG A 7 1.02 -8.90 6.04
CA ARG A 7 0.60 -8.53 7.40
C ARG A 7 -0.59 -7.58 7.31
N GLY A 8 -1.75 -8.02 7.80
CA GLY A 8 -2.97 -7.23 7.86
C GLY A 8 -3.31 -6.79 9.28
N LEU A 9 -3.67 -5.53 9.45
CA LEU A 9 -4.30 -4.97 10.64
C LEU A 9 -5.66 -4.41 10.22
N HIS A 10 -6.67 -4.57 11.06
CA HIS A 10 -7.96 -3.92 10.90
C HIS A 10 -8.46 -3.44 12.25
N GLU A 11 -9.28 -2.38 12.25
CA GLU A 11 -9.92 -1.89 13.45
C GLU A 11 -11.06 -2.85 13.84
N GLN A 12 -11.14 -3.25 15.12
CA GLN A 12 -12.17 -4.21 15.57
C GLN A 12 -13.59 -3.67 15.34
N SER A 13 -13.81 -2.38 15.59
CA SER A 13 -15.08 -1.68 15.38
C SER A 13 -15.36 -1.35 13.92
N ASN A 14 -14.33 -1.38 13.05
CA ASN A 14 -14.45 -1.03 11.64
C ASN A 14 -13.59 -1.98 10.78
N PRO A 15 -14.12 -3.16 10.39
CA PRO A 15 -13.37 -4.12 9.57
C PRO A 15 -13.13 -3.66 8.13
N ARG A 16 -13.79 -2.57 7.70
CA ARG A 16 -13.48 -1.92 6.42
C ARG A 16 -12.21 -1.08 6.53
N HIS A 17 -11.93 -0.52 7.71
CA HIS A 17 -10.67 0.11 8.03
C HIS A 17 -9.56 -0.95 8.09
N ARG A 18 -8.77 -1.02 7.02
CA ARG A 18 -7.70 -2.01 6.85
C ARG A 18 -6.38 -1.32 6.57
N LEU A 19 -5.34 -1.82 7.23
CA LEU A 19 -3.95 -1.60 6.89
C LEU A 19 -3.35 -2.94 6.46
N ARG A 20 -2.76 -2.99 5.26
CA ARG A 20 -2.07 -4.19 4.75
C ARG A 20 -0.67 -3.81 4.28
N VAL A 21 0.32 -4.60 4.67
CA VAL A 21 1.70 -4.44 4.20
C VAL A 21 2.08 -5.59 3.27
N GLU A 22 2.62 -5.25 2.11
CA GLU A 22 3.26 -6.16 1.15
C GLU A 22 4.71 -5.70 0.91
N HIS A 23 5.68 -6.61 0.84
CA HIS A 23 7.09 -6.21 0.68
C HIS A 23 7.95 -7.25 -0.03
N ASP A 24 8.89 -6.84 -0.87
CA ASP A 24 9.93 -7.68 -1.47
C ASP A 24 11.28 -7.11 -1.07
N ASP A 25 12.32 -7.50 -1.79
CA ASP A 25 13.69 -7.06 -1.54
C ASP A 25 13.90 -5.57 -1.87
N HIS A 26 12.97 -4.93 -2.58
CA HIS A 26 13.14 -3.58 -3.12
C HIS A 26 12.10 -2.62 -2.56
N THR A 27 10.83 -3.01 -2.51
CA THR A 27 9.72 -2.10 -2.22
C THR A 27 8.86 -2.64 -1.09
N LEU A 28 8.40 -1.72 -0.23
CA LEU A 28 7.36 -1.95 0.77
C LEU A 28 6.12 -1.14 0.38
N LEU A 29 4.99 -1.80 0.24
CA LEU A 29 3.68 -1.19 -0.03
C LEU A 29 2.83 -1.22 1.24
N ILE A 30 2.30 -0.07 1.63
CA ILE A 30 1.36 0.11 2.75
C ILE A 30 0.01 0.49 2.16
N HIS A 31 -0.95 -0.42 2.21
CA HIS A 31 -2.30 -0.19 1.72
C HIS A 31 -3.22 0.19 2.87
N LEU A 32 -3.88 1.34 2.73
CA LEU A 32 -4.89 1.86 3.63
C LEU A 32 -6.23 1.90 2.91
N SER A 33 -7.30 1.52 3.60
CA SER A 33 -8.67 1.64 3.08
C SER A 33 -9.67 1.73 4.22
N GLY A 34 -10.82 2.38 4.00
CA GLY A 34 -11.97 2.36 4.90
C GLY A 34 -11.86 3.14 6.21
N GLU A 35 -10.84 3.99 6.36
CA GLU A 35 -10.71 4.94 7.48
C GLU A 35 -11.75 6.07 7.37
N ASP A 36 -11.78 6.78 6.22
CA ASP A 36 -12.64 7.96 6.00
C ASP A 36 -13.69 7.80 4.87
N GLY A 37 -13.78 6.62 4.24
CA GLY A 37 -14.73 6.40 3.15
C GLY A 37 -14.32 5.30 2.16
N ASP A 38 -14.92 5.36 0.98
CA ASP A 38 -14.62 4.45 -0.12
C ASP A 38 -13.31 4.85 -0.81
N GLY A 39 -12.48 3.86 -1.12
CA GLY A 39 -11.21 4.04 -1.82
C GLY A 39 -10.02 3.46 -1.07
N TRP A 40 -8.88 3.60 -1.71
CA TRP A 40 -7.59 3.11 -1.24
C TRP A 40 -6.58 4.24 -1.26
N THR A 41 -5.63 4.15 -0.34
CA THR A 41 -4.36 4.88 -0.41
C THR A 41 -3.26 3.83 -0.34
N THR A 42 -2.30 3.86 -1.25
CA THR A 42 -1.08 3.07 -1.13
C THR A 42 0.12 3.99 -0.98
N ILE A 43 0.96 3.70 0.00
CA ILE A 43 2.28 4.33 0.16
C ILE A 43 3.32 3.30 -0.28
N ALA A 44 4.12 3.63 -1.29
CA ALA A 44 5.27 2.85 -1.72
C ALA A 44 6.54 3.41 -1.07
N VAL A 45 7.42 2.54 -0.58
CA VAL A 45 8.69 2.90 0.05
C VAL A 45 9.80 2.05 -0.56
N ASP A 46 10.80 2.68 -1.15
CA ASP A 46 12.05 2.00 -1.53
C ASP A 46 12.79 1.62 -0.24
N ARG A 47 13.06 0.33 -0.06
CA ARG A 47 13.63 -0.19 1.19
C ARG A 47 15.08 0.20 1.39
N ARG A 48 15.81 0.47 0.30
CA ARG A 48 17.23 0.80 0.30
C ARG A 48 17.44 2.30 0.49
N THR A 49 16.73 3.14 -0.25
CA THR A 49 16.89 4.60 -0.24
C THR A 49 15.98 5.30 0.77
N ARG A 50 14.88 4.64 1.17
CA ARG A 50 13.80 5.23 2.00
C ARG A 50 13.06 6.38 1.32
N GLU A 51 13.22 6.53 0.01
CA GLU A 51 12.33 7.35 -0.80
C GLU A 51 10.94 6.73 -0.81
N TRP A 52 9.92 7.58 -0.95
CA TRP A 52 8.54 7.16 -0.85
C TRP A 52 7.65 8.00 -1.75
N ALA A 53 6.56 7.39 -2.19
CA ALA A 53 5.49 8.04 -2.92
C ALA A 53 4.14 7.49 -2.48
N ALA A 54 3.06 8.21 -2.76
CA ALA A 54 1.71 7.80 -2.40
C ALA A 54 0.74 8.05 -3.56
N ALA A 55 -0.25 7.17 -3.70
CA ALA A 55 -1.33 7.29 -4.66
C ALA A 55 -2.67 6.89 -4.07
N GLN A 56 -3.74 7.47 -4.61
CA GLN A 56 -5.13 7.27 -4.20
C GLN A 56 -6.00 6.93 -5.41
N ASP A 57 -6.91 5.97 -5.24
CA ASP A 57 -7.80 5.46 -6.28
C ASP A 57 -8.93 4.64 -5.64
N ALA A 58 -9.98 4.33 -6.39
CA ALA A 58 -11.06 3.45 -5.99
C ALA A 58 -10.62 1.99 -5.82
N ARG A 59 -9.57 1.52 -6.52
CA ARG A 59 -9.09 0.13 -6.46
C ARG A 59 -7.69 0.03 -5.84
N GLN A 60 -7.48 -0.98 -4.99
CA GLN A 60 -6.17 -1.25 -4.38
C GLN A 60 -5.06 -1.38 -5.45
N VAL A 61 -5.31 -2.13 -6.51
CA VAL A 61 -4.31 -2.38 -7.57
C VAL A 61 -3.88 -1.10 -8.29
N ASP A 62 -4.80 -0.16 -8.50
CA ASP A 62 -4.49 1.10 -9.17
C ASP A 62 -3.65 2.01 -8.26
N THR A 63 -3.97 2.06 -6.96
CA THR A 63 -3.12 2.80 -6.01
C THR A 63 -1.74 2.19 -5.85
N ALA A 64 -1.62 0.87 -5.84
CA ALA A 64 -0.32 0.20 -5.74
C ALA A 64 0.54 0.52 -6.95
N ARG A 65 -0.04 0.43 -8.15
CA ARG A 65 0.61 0.80 -9.39
C ARG A 65 0.99 2.28 -9.43
N GLY A 66 0.05 3.18 -9.13
CA GLY A 66 0.32 4.62 -9.17
C GLY A 66 1.37 5.07 -8.15
N ALA A 67 1.45 4.42 -6.99
CA ALA A 67 2.48 4.72 -6.00
C ALA A 67 3.87 4.20 -6.43
N ASP A 68 3.93 3.05 -7.09
CA ASP A 68 5.17 2.49 -7.67
C ASP A 68 5.68 3.35 -8.84
N GLU A 69 4.79 3.70 -9.76
CA GLU A 69 5.08 4.62 -10.88
C GLU A 69 5.56 5.98 -10.34
N ALA A 70 4.88 6.57 -9.36
CA ALA A 70 5.31 7.83 -8.76
C ALA A 70 6.66 7.75 -8.01
N LEU A 71 7.06 6.56 -7.56
CA LEU A 71 8.33 6.34 -6.86
C LEU A 71 9.51 6.17 -7.82
N TYR A 72 9.30 5.50 -8.96
CA TYR A 72 10.39 5.12 -9.88
C TYR A 72 10.34 5.78 -11.26
N GLU A 73 9.20 6.35 -11.66
CA GLU A 73 8.95 7.00 -12.95
C GLU A 73 8.34 8.41 -12.77
N PRO A 74 9.08 9.35 -12.14
CA PRO A 74 8.58 10.70 -11.84
C PRO A 74 8.31 11.58 -13.07
#